data_AF-A0A944BPK3-F1
#
_entry.id   AF-A0A944BPK3-F1
#
_cell.length_a   1.000
_cell.length_b   1.000
_cell.length_c   1.000
_cell.angle_alpha   90.00
_cell.angle_beta   90.00
_cell.angle_gamma   90.00
#
_symmetry.space_group_name_H-M   'P 1'
#
loop_
_entity.id
_entity.type
_entity.pdbx_description
1 polymer ?
#
loop_
_entity_poly.entity_id
_entity_poly.type
_entity_poly.pdbx_seq_one_letter_code
_entity_poly.pdbx_strand_id
1 'polypeptide(L)'
;MSDQERIEQFLTLFKELESEVLKINGDTADEYVNFSRALNNVYHLKKNEILSDYENYSFFKTCAEVRNLLSHQNDVCVPTQGLINQLSFLLKEIVSPLSIYEVCTKNVVFTTSEQTVREAMERMEKQGLSHLP
;
A
#
# COMPACT_ATOMS: atom_id res chain seq x y z
N MET A 1 -3.34 17.72 -9.14
CA MET A 1 -3.51 16.53 -9.99
C MET A 1 -4.71 16.72 -10.89
N SER A 2 -4.53 16.47 -12.18
CA SER A 2 -5.61 16.43 -13.16
C SER A 2 -6.43 15.14 -13.03
N ASP A 3 -7.57 15.08 -13.71
CA ASP A 3 -8.45 13.90 -13.71
C ASP A 3 -7.77 12.71 -14.39
N GLN A 4 -7.06 12.96 -15.49
CA GLN A 4 -6.26 11.95 -16.19
C GLN A 4 -5.15 11.38 -15.29
N GLU A 5 -4.42 12.24 -14.57
CA GLU A 5 -3.37 11.80 -13.64
C GLU A 5 -3.94 10.91 -12.52
N ARG A 6 -5.15 11.23 -12.02
CA ARG A 6 -5.83 10.41 -10.99
C ARG A 6 -6.24 9.04 -11.53
N ILE A 7 -6.76 8.99 -12.74
CA ILE A 7 -7.14 7.73 -13.41
C ILE A 7 -5.90 6.86 -13.62
N GLU A 8 -4.83 7.42 -14.17
CA GLU A 8 -3.57 6.70 -14.42
C GLU A 8 -2.95 6.17 -13.13
N GLN A 9 -2.91 7.00 -12.08
CA GLN A 9 -2.41 6.59 -10.77
C GLN A 9 -3.24 5.45 -10.18
N PHE A 10 -4.56 5.56 -10.23
CA PHE A 10 -5.46 4.52 -9.75
C PHE A 10 -5.25 3.20 -10.50
N LEU A 11 -5.20 3.23 -11.84
CA LEU A 11 -5.02 2.03 -12.66
C LEU A 11 -3.66 1.36 -12.41
N THR A 12 -2.61 2.16 -12.17
CA THR A 12 -1.29 1.66 -11.81
C THR A 12 -1.32 0.93 -10.47
N LEU A 13 -1.88 1.56 -9.43
CA LEU A 13 -2.04 0.95 -8.10
C LEU A 13 -2.92 -0.31 -8.15
N PHE A 14 -3.99 -0.29 -8.95
CA PHE A 14 -4.87 -1.46 -9.08
C PHE A 14 -4.15 -2.63 -9.73
N LYS A 15 -3.31 -2.38 -10.74
CA LYS A 15 -2.53 -3.43 -11.40
C LYS A 15 -1.52 -4.09 -10.43
N GLU A 16 -0.90 -3.28 -9.56
CA GLU A 16 -0.04 -3.79 -8.49
C GLU A 16 -0.83 -4.64 -7.50
N LEU A 17 -1.98 -4.14 -7.02
CA LEU A 17 -2.89 -4.89 -6.14
C LEU A 17 -3.30 -6.23 -6.77
N GLU A 18 -3.66 -6.24 -8.06
CA GLU A 18 -4.04 -7.45 -8.78
C GLU A 18 -2.91 -8.48 -8.78
N SER A 19 -1.68 -8.04 -9.03
CA SER A 19 -0.50 -8.90 -8.98
C SER A 19 -0.29 -9.49 -7.58
N GLU A 20 -0.37 -8.69 -6.53
CA GLU A 20 -0.16 -9.14 -5.16
C GLU A 20 -1.24 -10.11 -4.68
N VAL A 21 -2.51 -9.83 -4.97
CA VAL A 21 -3.62 -10.72 -4.62
C VAL A 21 -3.47 -12.08 -5.31
N LEU A 22 -3.05 -12.11 -6.58
CA LEU A 22 -2.79 -13.35 -7.30
C LEU A 22 -1.62 -14.13 -6.69
N LYS A 23 -0.52 -13.45 -6.32
CA LYS A 23 0.62 -14.07 -5.63
C LYS A 23 0.21 -14.69 -4.30
N ILE A 24 -0.55 -13.97 -3.48
CA ILE A 24 -1.06 -14.42 -2.17
C ILE A 24 -2.02 -15.60 -2.33
N ASN A 25 -2.87 -15.57 -3.36
CA ASN A 25 -3.76 -16.69 -3.63
C ASN A 25 -2.98 -17.98 -3.94
N GLY A 26 -1.79 -17.89 -4.54
CA GLY A 26 -0.89 -19.04 -4.73
C GLY A 26 -1.30 -20.01 -5.85
N ASP A 27 -2.25 -19.62 -6.70
CA ASP A 27 -2.60 -20.40 -7.90
C ASP A 27 -1.58 -20.08 -9.00
N THR A 28 -0.56 -20.93 -9.15
CA THR A 28 0.52 -20.80 -10.14
C THR A 28 0.44 -21.80 -11.30
N ALA A 29 -0.65 -22.56 -11.45
CA ALA A 29 -0.74 -23.56 -12.51
C ALA A 29 -2.11 -23.55 -13.23
N ASP A 30 -2.05 -23.21 -14.51
CA ASP A 30 -2.98 -23.57 -15.59
C ASP A 30 -4.37 -22.93 -15.74
N GLU A 31 -4.89 -22.16 -14.78
CA GLU A 31 -6.12 -21.37 -15.02
C GLU A 31 -5.88 -19.87 -14.82
N TYR A 32 -6.25 -19.06 -15.82
CA TYR A 32 -6.31 -17.61 -15.66
C TYR A 32 -7.36 -17.26 -14.60
N VAL A 33 -6.91 -17.00 -13.38
CA VAL A 33 -7.80 -16.62 -12.27
C VAL A 33 -8.06 -15.11 -12.33
N ASN A 34 -9.32 -14.73 -12.51
CA ASN A 34 -9.79 -13.35 -12.37
C ASN A 34 -9.53 -12.83 -10.95
N PHE A 35 -9.06 -11.59 -10.82
CA PHE A 35 -8.91 -10.84 -9.56
C PHE A 35 -10.04 -11.09 -8.54
N SER A 36 -11.30 -11.00 -8.96
CA SER A 36 -12.46 -11.17 -8.07
C SER A 36 -12.51 -12.57 -7.44
N ARG A 37 -12.14 -13.60 -8.21
CA ARG A 37 -12.08 -14.98 -7.72
C ARG A 37 -10.92 -15.16 -6.75
N ALA A 38 -9.75 -14.62 -7.09
CA ALA A 38 -8.58 -14.64 -6.22
C ALA A 38 -8.84 -13.92 -4.89
N LEU A 39 -9.43 -12.72 -4.93
CA LEU A 39 -9.79 -11.93 -3.76
C LEU A 39 -10.79 -12.69 -2.86
N ASN A 40 -11.82 -13.31 -3.44
CA ASN A 40 -12.77 -14.14 -2.70
C ASN A 40 -12.07 -15.32 -2.01
N ASN A 41 -11.19 -16.02 -2.72
CA ASN A 41 -10.44 -17.14 -2.17
C ASN A 41 -9.56 -16.69 -1.00
N VAL A 42 -8.81 -15.60 -1.17
CA VAL A 42 -7.96 -15.04 -0.11
C VAL A 42 -8.79 -14.66 1.13
N TYR A 43 -9.93 -14.00 0.93
CA TYR A 43 -10.83 -13.57 2.01
C TYR A 43 -11.43 -14.74 2.80
N HIS A 44 -11.94 -15.76 2.11
CA HIS A 44 -12.60 -16.90 2.76
C HIS A 44 -11.61 -17.87 3.40
N LEU A 45 -10.45 -18.07 2.76
CA LEU A 45 -9.40 -18.96 3.27
C LEU A 45 -8.46 -18.27 4.27
N LYS A 46 -8.69 -16.99 4.56
CA LYS A 46 -7.90 -16.18 5.51
C LYS A 46 -6.40 -16.17 5.20
N LYS A 47 -6.03 -16.10 3.91
CA LYS A 47 -4.62 -16.19 3.46
C LYS A 47 -3.78 -14.94 3.76
N ASN A 48 -4.42 -13.80 4.01
CA ASN A 48 -3.76 -12.54 4.39
C ASN A 48 -4.70 -11.73 5.28
N GLU A 49 -4.21 -11.23 6.42
CA GLU A 49 -5.04 -10.57 7.44
C GLU A 49 -5.75 -9.31 6.92
N ILE A 50 -5.04 -8.47 6.15
CA ILE A 50 -5.58 -7.23 5.59
C ILE A 50 -6.67 -7.51 4.56
N LEU A 51 -6.41 -8.44 3.63
CA LEU A 51 -7.37 -8.85 2.60
C LEU A 51 -8.56 -9.65 3.16
N SER A 52 -8.43 -10.15 4.38
CA SER A 52 -9.45 -10.96 5.06
C SER A 52 -10.35 -10.18 6.00
N ASP A 53 -10.02 -8.92 6.25
CA ASP A 53 -10.90 -7.96 6.91
C ASP A 53 -12.07 -7.60 5.98
N TYR A 54 -13.27 -7.47 6.55
CA TYR A 54 -14.49 -7.26 5.77
C TYR A 54 -14.53 -5.88 5.10
N GLU A 55 -14.10 -4.83 5.79
CA GLU A 55 -14.13 -3.47 5.27
C GLU A 55 -13.13 -3.35 4.12
N ASN A 56 -11.92 -3.86 4.32
CA ASN A 56 -10.88 -3.90 3.28
C ASN A 56 -11.32 -4.74 2.08
N TYR A 57 -11.87 -5.93 2.31
CA TYR A 57 -12.40 -6.78 1.24
C TYR A 57 -13.48 -6.05 0.41
N SER A 58 -14.45 -5.42 1.08
CA SER A 58 -15.51 -4.66 0.41
C SER A 58 -14.95 -3.46 -0.37
N PHE A 59 -13.95 -2.79 0.19
CA PHE A 59 -13.23 -1.70 -0.49
C PHE A 59 -12.53 -2.19 -1.77
N PHE A 60 -11.77 -3.29 -1.71
CA PHE A 60 -11.08 -3.83 -2.89
C PHE A 60 -12.05 -4.32 -3.97
N LYS A 61 -13.21 -4.85 -3.58
CA LYS A 61 -14.28 -5.18 -4.53
C LYS A 61 -14.81 -3.94 -5.25
N THR A 62 -15.02 -2.85 -4.51
CA THR A 62 -15.42 -1.55 -5.09
C THR A 62 -14.36 -1.03 -6.06
N CYS A 63 -13.07 -1.13 -5.70
CA CYS A 63 -11.98 -0.76 -6.61
C CYS A 63 -12.00 -1.58 -7.91
N ALA A 64 -12.34 -2.88 -7.86
CA ALA A 64 -12.46 -3.70 -9.06
C ALA A 64 -13.62 -3.24 -9.96
N GLU A 65 -14.75 -2.85 -9.37
CA GLU A 65 -15.89 -2.27 -10.10
C GLU A 65 -15.51 -0.95 -10.77
N VAL A 66 -14.84 -0.05 -10.04
CA VAL A 66 -14.32 1.23 -10.58
C VAL A 66 -13.34 0.98 -11.73
N ARG A 67 -12.41 0.03 -11.57
CA ARG A 67 -11.47 -0.36 -12.65
C ARG A 67 -12.21 -0.86 -13.88
N ASN A 68 -13.27 -1.65 -13.71
CA ASN A 68 -14.07 -2.15 -14.83
C ASN A 68 -14.82 -1.02 -15.55
N LEU A 69 -15.38 -0.05 -14.80
CA LEU A 69 -15.99 1.14 -15.39
C LEU A 69 -14.99 1.93 -16.23
N LEU A 70 -13.81 2.22 -15.66
CA LEU A 70 -12.74 2.95 -16.33
C LEU A 70 -12.18 2.21 -17.56
N SER A 71 -12.19 0.87 -17.55
CA SER A 71 -11.65 0.06 -18.66
C SER A 71 -12.61 -0.07 -19.84
N HIS A 72 -13.92 0.04 -19.62
CA HIS A 72 -14.95 -0.20 -20.64
C HIS A 72 -15.69 1.06 -21.08
N GLN A 73 -15.68 2.13 -20.28
CA GLN A 73 -16.42 3.36 -20.56
C GLN A 73 -15.53 4.57 -20.29
N ASN A 74 -15.14 5.28 -21.35
CA ASN A 74 -14.42 6.55 -21.22
C ASN A 74 -15.34 7.59 -20.54
N ASP A 75 -14.79 8.36 -19.60
CA ASP A 75 -15.41 9.53 -18.94
C ASP A 75 -16.59 9.27 -17.97
N VAL A 76 -16.76 8.05 -17.46
CA VAL A 76 -17.91 7.74 -16.57
C VAL A 76 -17.64 8.08 -15.10
N CYS A 77 -16.40 7.94 -14.64
CA CYS A 77 -16.04 8.26 -13.27
C CYS A 77 -14.57 8.67 -13.16
N VAL A 78 -14.25 9.43 -12.12
CA VAL A 78 -12.87 9.81 -11.78
C VAL A 78 -12.64 9.44 -10.32
N PRO A 79 -11.60 8.63 -10.02
CA PRO A 79 -11.25 8.29 -8.64
C PRO A 79 -10.95 9.55 -7.81
N THR A 80 -11.51 9.62 -6.61
CA THR A 80 -11.16 10.71 -5.69
C THR A 80 -9.75 10.51 -5.14
N GLN A 81 -9.09 11.60 -4.74
CA GLN A 81 -7.77 11.48 -4.11
C GLN A 81 -7.82 10.65 -2.82
N GLY A 82 -8.93 10.71 -2.07
CA GLY A 82 -9.13 9.90 -0.87
C GLY A 82 -9.10 8.41 -1.18
N LEU A 83 -9.79 7.98 -2.25
CA LEU A 83 -9.78 6.58 -2.69
C LEU A 83 -8.37 6.13 -3.10
N ILE A 84 -7.65 6.95 -3.87
CA ILE A 84 -6.28 6.65 -4.30
C ILE A 84 -5.35 6.50 -3.09
N ASN A 85 -5.43 7.43 -2.13
CA ASN A 85 -4.61 7.41 -0.93
C ASN A 85 -4.91 6.18 -0.07
N GLN A 86 -6.19 5.82 0.09
CA GLN A 86 -6.59 4.63 0.83
C GLN A 86 -6.11 3.35 0.13
N LEU A 87 -6.24 3.25 -1.19
CA LEU A 87 -5.74 2.12 -1.97
C LEU A 87 -4.22 1.99 -1.84
N SER A 88 -3.49 3.10 -1.99
CA SER A 88 -2.04 3.12 -1.86
C SER A 88 -1.58 2.70 -0.46
N PHE A 89 -2.25 3.18 0.58
CA PHE A 89 -1.96 2.81 1.97
C PHE A 89 -2.18 1.31 2.19
N LEU A 90 -3.35 0.78 1.84
CA LEU A 90 -3.65 -0.64 2.04
C LEU A 90 -2.75 -1.56 1.20
N LEU A 91 -2.43 -1.17 -0.04
CA LEU A 91 -1.50 -1.91 -0.89
C LEU A 91 -0.11 -1.97 -0.26
N LYS A 92 0.38 -0.86 0.29
CA LYS A 92 1.67 -0.83 0.99
C LYS A 92 1.68 -1.79 2.18
N GLU A 93 0.61 -1.81 2.97
CA GLU A 93 0.48 -2.73 4.11
C GLU A 93 0.44 -4.20 3.65
N ILE A 94 -0.11 -4.50 2.47
CA ILE A 94 -0.09 -5.85 1.89
C ILE A 94 1.30 -6.25 1.40
N VAL A 95 2.00 -5.36 0.69
CA VAL A 95 3.32 -5.63 0.08
C VAL A 95 4.43 -5.67 1.13
N SER A 96 4.38 -4.76 2.09
CA SER A 96 5.42 -4.55 3.08
C SER A 96 4.75 -4.26 4.43
N PRO A 97 4.14 -5.29 5.06
CA PRO A 97 3.57 -5.12 6.39
C PRO A 97 4.65 -4.66 7.35
N LEU A 98 4.30 -3.70 8.21
CA LEU A 98 5.22 -3.20 9.24
C LEU A 98 5.71 -4.36 10.10
N SER A 99 7.02 -4.57 10.11
CA SER A 99 7.61 -5.57 10.96
C SER A 99 7.60 -5.12 12.42
N ILE A 100 7.52 -6.07 13.35
CA ILE A 100 7.65 -5.80 14.79
C ILE A 100 8.97 -5.04 15.06
N TYR A 101 10.03 -5.34 14.31
CA TYR A 101 11.30 -4.63 14.41
C TYR A 101 11.14 -3.14 14.07
N GLU A 102 10.50 -2.80 12.95
CA GLU A 102 10.27 -1.40 12.55
C GLU A 102 9.39 -0.65 13.54
N VAL A 103 8.36 -1.30 14.09
CA VAL A 103 7.49 -0.72 15.13
C VAL A 103 8.25 -0.51 16.44
N CYS A 104 9.13 -1.44 16.81
CA CYS A 104 9.90 -1.39 18.04
C CYS A 104 11.17 -0.52 17.94
N THR A 105 11.70 -0.26 16.75
CA THR A 105 12.79 0.71 16.58
C THR A 105 12.25 2.13 16.75
N LYS A 106 12.59 2.76 17.87
CA LYS A 106 12.59 4.23 17.96
C LYS A 106 13.40 4.77 16.78
N ASN A 107 12.95 5.83 16.12
CA ASN A 107 13.73 6.52 15.08
C ASN A 107 15.12 6.85 15.64
N VAL A 108 16.13 6.03 15.32
CA VAL A 108 17.48 6.19 15.87
C VAL A 108 18.12 7.33 15.11
N VAL A 109 18.32 8.44 15.81
CA VAL A 109 19.09 9.56 15.29
C VAL A 109 20.54 9.33 15.64
N PHE A 110 21.38 9.23 14.62
CA PHE A 110 22.82 9.00 14.75
C PHE A 110 23.60 10.10 14.01
N THR A 111 24.89 10.19 14.31
CA THR A 111 25.82 11.08 13.61
C THR A 111 26.90 10.25 12.90
N THR A 112 27.45 10.77 11.80
CA THR A 112 28.59 10.12 11.11
C THR A 112 29.85 10.94 11.29
N SER A 113 31.03 10.35 11.04
CA SER A 113 32.33 11.03 11.14
C SER A 113 32.53 12.16 10.14
N GLU A 114 31.67 12.25 9.13
CA GLU A 114 31.67 13.30 8.10
C GLU A 114 30.89 14.56 8.54
N GLN A 115 30.01 14.42 9.53
CA GLN A 115 29.18 15.51 10.04
C GLN A 115 29.95 16.34 11.07
N THR A 116 29.69 17.64 11.06
CA THR A 116 30.35 18.54 12.00
C THR A 116 29.74 18.39 13.40
N VAL A 117 30.55 18.66 14.43
CA VAL A 117 30.08 18.66 15.83
C VAL A 117 28.86 19.57 16.02
N ARG A 118 28.81 20.69 15.29
CA ARG A 118 27.68 21.62 15.34
C ARG A 118 26.36 20.97 14.90
N GLU A 119 26.37 20.25 13.78
CA GLU A 119 25.17 19.57 13.26
C GLU A 119 24.67 18.48 14.23
N ALA A 120 25.60 17.78 14.89
CA ALA A 120 25.25 16.82 15.94
C ALA A 120 24.58 17.52 17.14
N MET A 121 25.13 18.65 17.60
CA MET A 121 24.54 19.43 18.70
C MET A 121 23.15 19.96 18.37
N GLU A 122 22.93 20.49 17.17
CA GLU A 122 21.61 20.99 16.73
C GLU A 122 20.57 19.86 16.69
N ARG A 123 20.96 18.65 16.27
CA ARG A 123 20.08 17.48 16.31
C ARG A 123 19.76 17.04 17.73
N MET A 124 20.74 17.09 18.64
CA MET A 124 20.55 16.78 20.06
C MET A 124 19.56 17.74 20.71
N GLU A 125 19.72 19.05 20.49
CA GLU A 125 18.85 20.06 21.06
C GLU A 125 17.42 19.96 20.51
N LYS A 126 17.28 19.83 19.18
CA LYS A 126 15.97 19.74 18.51
C LYS A 126 15.14 18.54 18.97
N GLN A 127 15.79 17.45 19.38
CA GLN A 127 15.13 16.21 19.78
C GLN A 127 15.21 15.92 21.28
N GLY A 128 15.82 16.80 22.08
CA GLY A 128 15.97 16.61 23.52
C GLY A 128 16.83 15.39 23.89
N LEU A 129 17.85 15.08 23.08
CA LEU A 129 18.73 13.92 23.26
C LEU A 129 20.03 14.35 23.96
N SER A 130 20.45 13.62 25.00
CA SER A 130 21.72 13.86 25.70
C SER A 130 22.93 13.17 25.05
N HIS A 131 22.69 12.26 24.12
CA HIS A 131 23.73 11.54 23.38
C HIS A 131 23.20 11.10 22.01
N LEU A 132 24.08 11.12 21.00
CA LEU A 132 23.84 10.53 19.69
C LEU A 132 24.78 9.33 19.49
N PRO A 133 24.27 8.16 19.07
CA PRO A 133 25.09 7.06 18.56
C PRO A 133 25.86 7.43 17.29
#